data_AF-A0A812SBJ3-F1
#
_entry.id   AF-A0A812SBJ3-F1
#
_cell.length_a   1.000
_cell.length_b   1.000
_cell.length_c   1.000
_cell.angle_alpha   90.00
_cell.angle_beta   90.00
_cell.angle_gamma   90.00
#
_symmetry.space_group_name_H-M   'P 1'
#
loop_
_entity.id
_entity.type
_entity.pdbx_description
1 polymer ?
#
loop_
_entity_poly.entity_id
_entity_poly.type
_entity_poly.pdbx_seq_one_letter_code
_entity_poly.pdbx_strand_id
1 'polypeptide(L)'
;MVAASNLPAPLTDGELINSASLSDPRQGLDTTDWGKDNTKGVSKFWKEIKLNEAALELWRAADGTLIPVRTTHVLRAKVTSPDRYERGIFLFNTWQQYGDGRTRTRNGLLSEKLTTDEMPLEANLHEVCRRAVTEEEMQRVVESTMKIGLGRPAPEFDPTYTCPLEVVNEHFVDHIIELEKSKSYPGLLTMYHLYTVDIICTGLPLTDLNTLEFEHPDKALF
;
A
#
# COMPACT_ATOMS: atom_id res chain seq x y z
N MET A 1 -25.76 32.11 1.37
CA MET A 1 -24.35 31.83 1.00
C MET A 1 -23.78 30.96 2.09
N VAL A 2 -23.57 29.67 1.83
CA VAL A 2 -22.91 28.75 2.78
C VAL A 2 -21.57 28.37 2.16
N ALA A 3 -20.52 28.98 2.69
CA ALA A 3 -19.11 28.67 2.44
C ALA A 3 -18.42 28.86 3.81
N ALA A 4 -17.56 27.98 4.32
CA ALA A 4 -16.85 26.87 3.71
C ALA A 4 -16.79 25.66 4.67
N SER A 5 -17.09 24.47 4.13
CA SER A 5 -16.51 23.19 4.60
C SER A 5 -14.99 23.29 4.58
N ASN A 6 -14.21 22.69 5.47
CA ASN A 6 -12.83 22.29 5.16
C ASN A 6 -12.25 21.29 6.19
N LEU A 7 -12.21 19.99 5.86
CA LEU A 7 -11.17 19.08 6.36
C LEU A 7 -10.27 18.77 5.16
N PRO A 8 -9.08 19.39 5.10
CA PRO A 8 -7.81 18.76 5.51
C PRO A 8 -6.83 19.82 6.11
N ALA A 9 -5.70 19.57 6.76
CA ALA A 9 -4.82 18.40 6.92
C ALA A 9 -4.71 18.02 8.41
N PRO A 10 -3.97 16.95 8.77
CA PRO A 10 -4.30 16.02 9.87
C PRO A 10 -5.56 16.41 10.66
N LEU A 11 -6.73 16.27 10.03
CA LEU A 11 -8.07 16.48 10.61
C LEU A 11 -8.16 17.64 11.62
N THR A 12 -7.69 18.82 11.19
CA THR A 12 -7.59 20.03 12.03
C THR A 12 -8.92 20.33 12.74
N ASP A 13 -8.86 20.54 14.06
CA ASP A 13 -10.00 20.77 14.96
C ASP A 13 -11.07 19.64 15.01
N GLY A 14 -10.78 18.49 14.42
CA GLY A 14 -11.61 17.30 14.47
C GLY A 14 -11.30 16.44 15.70
N GLU A 15 -12.33 15.90 16.35
CA GLU A 15 -12.18 14.93 17.44
C GLU A 15 -12.43 13.52 16.89
N LEU A 16 -11.46 12.61 17.10
CA LEU A 16 -11.68 11.18 16.89
C LEU A 16 -12.66 10.67 17.95
N ILE A 17 -13.89 10.38 17.54
CA ILE A 17 -14.95 9.94 18.45
C ILE A 17 -14.85 8.44 18.73
N ASN A 18 -14.46 7.67 17.72
CA ASN A 18 -14.34 6.23 17.84
C ASN A 18 -13.33 5.69 16.81
N SER A 19 -12.37 4.92 17.31
CA SER A 19 -11.50 4.04 16.52
C SER A 19 -11.90 2.61 16.85
N ALA A 20 -12.84 2.08 16.10
CA ALA A 20 -13.21 0.68 16.22
C ALA A 20 -13.69 0.20 14.87
N SER A 21 -13.31 -1.03 14.54
CA SER A 21 -13.92 -1.84 13.49
C SER A 21 -15.44 -1.81 13.69
N LEU A 22 -16.11 -0.86 13.04
CA LEU A 22 -17.55 -0.63 13.22
C LEU A 22 -18.27 -1.96 13.01
N SER A 23 -19.22 -2.29 13.88
CA SER A 23 -20.08 -3.47 13.68
C SER A 23 -20.94 -3.37 12.42
N ASP A 24 -21.14 -2.15 11.92
CA ASP A 24 -21.72 -1.86 10.61
C ASP A 24 -21.03 -0.64 9.96
N PRO A 25 -20.23 -0.81 8.90
CA PRO A 25 -19.52 0.29 8.24
C PRO A 25 -20.46 1.25 7.50
N ARG A 26 -21.76 0.93 7.34
CA ARG A 26 -22.72 1.75 6.58
C ARG A 26 -23.22 2.96 7.37
N GLN A 27 -22.95 3.07 8.67
CA GLN A 27 -23.51 4.14 9.48
C GLN A 27 -22.91 5.50 9.08
N GLY A 28 -23.69 6.30 8.34
CA GLY A 28 -23.27 7.60 7.84
C GLY A 28 -22.54 7.57 6.48
N LEU A 29 -22.49 6.42 5.80
CA LEU A 29 -21.90 6.30 4.45
C LEU A 29 -22.97 6.11 3.38
N ASP A 30 -22.90 6.94 2.33
CA ASP A 30 -23.60 6.67 1.09
C ASP A 30 -22.80 5.67 0.26
N THR A 31 -23.25 4.42 0.24
CA THR A 31 -22.62 3.32 -0.50
C THR A 31 -23.29 3.06 -1.84
N THR A 32 -24.16 3.96 -2.33
CA THR A 32 -24.99 3.74 -3.52
C THR A 32 -24.18 3.41 -4.77
N ASP A 33 -22.97 3.99 -4.89
CA ASP A 33 -22.09 3.80 -6.05
C ASP A 33 -21.01 2.75 -5.87
N TRP A 34 -21.00 2.05 -4.74
CA TRP A 34 -20.00 1.02 -4.46
C TRP A 34 -20.36 -0.29 -5.16
N GLY A 35 -19.37 -0.93 -5.80
CA GLY A 35 -19.55 -2.17 -6.56
C GLY A 35 -20.11 -1.95 -7.96
N LYS A 36 -20.17 -0.70 -8.43
CA LYS A 36 -20.44 -0.33 -9.83
C LYS A 36 -19.13 -0.10 -10.58
N ASP A 37 -19.12 -0.40 -11.87
CA ASP A 37 -17.96 -0.22 -12.75
C ASP A 37 -16.66 -0.81 -12.17
N ASN A 38 -15.62 0.01 -11.99
CA ASN A 38 -14.31 -0.38 -11.44
C ASN A 38 -14.18 -0.10 -9.93
N THR A 39 -15.30 0.14 -9.22
CA THR A 39 -15.30 0.42 -7.77
C THR A 39 -15.46 -0.87 -6.96
N LYS A 40 -15.05 -0.82 -5.68
CA LYS A 40 -15.17 -1.96 -4.77
C LYS A 40 -16.52 -1.91 -4.05
N GLY A 41 -17.14 -3.07 -3.86
CA GLY A 41 -18.39 -3.20 -3.11
C GLY A 41 -18.20 -3.19 -1.59
N VAL A 42 -19.31 -3.08 -0.86
CA VAL A 42 -19.35 -3.11 0.62
C VAL A 42 -18.70 -4.38 1.20
N SER A 43 -18.93 -5.54 0.58
CA SER A 43 -18.33 -6.81 1.01
C SER A 43 -16.79 -6.78 0.96
N LYS A 44 -16.22 -6.14 -0.06
CA LYS A 44 -14.76 -5.98 -0.17
C LYS A 44 -14.24 -5.01 0.88
N PHE A 45 -14.95 -3.91 1.15
CA PHE A 45 -14.57 -3.00 2.24
C PHE A 45 -14.58 -3.70 3.60
N TRP A 46 -15.62 -4.51 3.86
CA TRP A 46 -15.70 -5.32 5.07
C TRP A 46 -14.54 -6.31 5.20
N LYS A 47 -14.13 -6.92 4.08
CA LYS A 47 -12.95 -7.78 4.03
C LYS A 47 -11.67 -7.01 4.39
N GLU A 48 -11.48 -5.80 3.86
CA GLU A 48 -10.31 -4.96 4.19
C GLU A 48 -10.24 -4.64 5.69
N ILE A 49 -11.38 -4.32 6.33
CA ILE A 49 -11.43 -4.07 7.78
C ILE A 49 -11.14 -5.34 8.58
N LYS A 50 -11.73 -6.47 8.19
CA LYS A 50 -11.54 -7.75 8.88
C LYS A 50 -10.11 -8.29 8.80
N LEU A 51 -9.43 -8.01 7.70
CA LEU A 51 -8.04 -8.42 7.46
C LEU A 51 -7.04 -7.36 7.91
N ASN A 52 -7.49 -6.35 8.68
CA ASN A 52 -6.65 -5.27 9.18
C ASN A 52 -5.90 -4.49 8.09
N GLU A 53 -6.35 -4.56 6.84
CA GLU A 53 -5.74 -3.83 5.73
C GLU A 53 -6.23 -2.37 5.66
N ALA A 54 -7.28 -2.03 6.39
CA ALA A 54 -7.77 -0.68 6.56
C ALA A 54 -8.54 -0.57 7.88
N ALA A 55 -8.49 0.59 8.51
CA ALA A 55 -9.40 0.93 9.60
C ALA A 55 -10.53 1.84 9.11
N LEU A 56 -11.62 1.90 9.88
CA LEU A 56 -12.67 2.88 9.69
C LEU A 56 -12.81 3.68 10.99
N GLU A 57 -12.52 4.98 10.90
CA GLU A 57 -12.56 5.92 12.00
C GLU A 57 -13.76 6.85 11.84
N LEU A 58 -14.36 7.24 12.96
CA LEU A 58 -15.44 8.21 12.97
C LEU A 58 -14.97 9.52 13.61
N TRP A 59 -14.91 10.56 12.80
CA TRP A 59 -14.45 11.88 13.18
C TRP A 59 -15.63 12.83 13.37
N ARG A 60 -15.52 13.76 14.31
CA ARG A 60 -16.47 14.87 14.46
C ARG A 60 -15.83 16.16 13.99
N ALA A 61 -16.44 16.82 13.02
CA ALA A 61 -16.04 18.16 12.58
C ALA A 61 -16.47 19.24 13.59
N ALA A 62 -15.90 20.44 13.48
CA ALA A 62 -16.19 21.58 14.36
C ALA A 62 -17.68 21.99 14.39
N ASP A 63 -18.43 21.72 13.32
CA ASP A 63 -19.88 21.97 13.25
C ASP A 63 -20.74 20.83 13.84
N GLY A 64 -20.11 19.80 14.41
CA GLY A 64 -20.76 18.62 14.98
C GLY A 64 -21.04 17.49 13.98
N THR A 65 -20.78 17.69 12.69
CA THR A 65 -20.97 16.68 11.64
C THR A 65 -20.07 15.48 11.87
N LEU A 66 -20.63 14.28 11.74
CA LEU A 66 -19.88 13.02 11.80
C LEU A 66 -19.36 12.64 10.42
N ILE A 67 -18.06 12.33 10.34
CA ILE A 67 -17.34 12.06 9.10
C ILE A 67 -16.63 10.71 9.22
N PRO A 68 -17.09 9.67 8.52
CA PRO A 68 -16.38 8.40 8.41
C PRO A 68 -15.12 8.55 7.54
N VAL A 69 -13.99 8.09 8.07
CA VAL A 69 -12.67 8.15 7.43
C VAL A 69 -12.08 6.76 7.38
N ARG A 70 -11.74 6.29 6.17
CA ARG A 70 -11.00 5.04 5.98
C ARG A 70 -9.51 5.31 6.18
N THR A 71 -8.86 4.64 7.11
CA THR A 71 -7.42 4.79 7.36
C THR A 71 -6.66 3.65 6.72
N THR A 72 -5.58 3.96 6.02
CA THR A 72 -4.69 2.97 5.40
C THR A 72 -3.23 3.34 5.60
N HIS A 73 -2.40 2.34 5.83
CA HIS A 73 -0.96 2.47 6.04
C HIS A 73 -0.23 1.97 4.80
N VAL A 74 0.79 2.70 4.36
CA VAL A 74 1.55 2.40 3.14
C VAL A 74 3.03 2.64 3.39
N LEU A 75 3.84 1.62 3.16
CA LEU A 75 5.29 1.75 3.08
C LEU A 75 5.67 2.37 1.75
N ARG A 76 6.60 3.32 1.74
CA ARG A 76 7.26 3.89 0.57
C ARG A 76 8.76 3.66 0.67
N ALA A 77 9.25 2.60 0.04
CA ALA A 77 10.62 2.14 0.21
C ALA A 77 11.57 2.72 -0.84
N LYS A 78 12.69 3.28 -0.36
CA LYS A 78 13.89 3.55 -1.15
C LYS A 78 14.84 2.37 -1.01
N VAL A 79 14.70 1.39 -1.91
CA VAL A 79 15.54 0.20 -1.90
C VAL A 79 16.90 0.51 -2.52
N THR A 80 17.99 0.22 -1.82
CA THR A 80 19.37 0.56 -2.23
C THR A 80 20.36 -0.53 -1.83
N SER A 81 21.55 -0.54 -2.45
CA SER A 81 22.65 -1.41 -2.03
C SER A 81 23.60 -0.68 -1.07
N PRO A 82 24.33 -1.39 -0.20
CA PRO A 82 25.24 -0.76 0.77
C PRO A 82 26.24 0.23 0.13
N ASP A 83 26.81 -0.12 -1.04
CA ASP A 83 27.78 0.70 -1.77
C ASP A 83 27.17 1.95 -2.43
N ARG A 84 25.84 1.99 -2.58
CA ARG A 84 25.09 3.07 -3.23
C ARG A 84 24.37 3.98 -2.24
N TYR A 85 24.21 3.54 -1.00
CA TYR A 85 23.42 4.25 0.02
C TYR A 85 23.92 5.68 0.28
N GLU A 86 25.21 5.83 0.59
CA GLU A 86 25.84 7.14 0.88
C GLU A 86 25.75 8.14 -0.29
N ARG A 87 25.51 7.64 -1.51
CA ARG A 87 25.36 8.46 -2.71
C ARG A 87 23.90 8.85 -2.97
N GLY A 88 22.97 8.41 -2.13
CA GLY A 88 21.52 8.64 -2.30
C GLY A 88 20.94 7.95 -3.53
N ILE A 89 21.56 6.86 -4.01
CA ILE A 89 21.09 6.12 -5.18
C ILE A 89 20.20 4.98 -4.71
N PHE A 90 18.97 4.90 -5.23
CA PHE A 90 18.00 3.86 -4.90
C PHE A 90 17.20 3.45 -6.15
N LEU A 91 16.50 2.33 -6.06
CA LEU A 91 15.63 1.82 -7.11
C LEU A 91 14.36 2.66 -7.25
N PHE A 92 13.97 2.94 -8.50
CA PHE A 92 12.77 3.69 -8.81
C PHE A 92 11.90 2.90 -9.79
N ASN A 93 10.62 2.71 -9.43
CA ASN A 93 9.69 1.93 -10.25
C ASN A 93 9.13 2.80 -11.39
N THR A 94 9.44 2.44 -12.63
CA THR A 94 9.06 3.21 -13.82
C THR A 94 7.77 2.71 -14.48
N TRP A 95 7.48 1.40 -14.45
CA TRP A 95 6.31 0.79 -15.07
C TRP A 95 5.90 -0.53 -14.40
N GLN A 96 4.65 -0.97 -14.63
CA GLN A 96 4.16 -2.29 -14.23
C GLN A 96 3.42 -2.93 -15.41
N GLN A 97 3.51 -4.26 -15.51
CA GLN A 97 2.64 -5.08 -16.34
C GLN A 97 1.80 -6.03 -15.47
N TYR A 98 0.53 -6.20 -15.85
CA TYR A 98 -0.39 -7.14 -15.21
C TYR A 98 -0.31 -8.52 -15.89
N GLY A 99 -0.82 -9.56 -15.21
CA GLY A 99 -0.86 -10.93 -15.76
C GLY A 99 -1.62 -11.07 -17.09
N ASP A 100 -2.55 -10.15 -17.37
CA ASP A 100 -3.27 -10.06 -18.66
C ASP A 100 -2.50 -9.29 -19.75
N GLY A 101 -1.28 -8.86 -19.47
CA GLY A 101 -0.40 -8.16 -20.39
C GLY A 101 -0.60 -6.63 -20.43
N ARG A 102 -1.65 -6.08 -19.82
CA ARG A 102 -1.83 -4.61 -19.74
C ARG A 102 -0.66 -3.97 -19.01
N THR A 103 -0.31 -2.75 -19.40
CA THR A 103 0.79 -1.99 -18.80
C THR A 103 0.33 -0.64 -18.28
N ARG A 104 1.04 -0.12 -17.27
CA ARG A 104 0.89 1.27 -16.81
C ARG A 104 2.21 1.87 -16.36
N THR A 105 2.33 3.17 -16.55
CA THR A 105 3.41 3.98 -15.97
C THR A 105 3.23 4.09 -14.45
N ARG A 106 4.35 4.08 -13.71
CA ARG A 106 4.38 4.25 -12.26
C ARG A 106 5.06 5.55 -11.85
N ASN A 107 6.37 5.61 -12.06
CA ASN A 107 7.24 6.69 -11.60
C ASN A 107 7.12 6.93 -10.09
N GLY A 108 7.40 5.90 -9.29
CA GLY A 108 7.31 5.98 -7.83
C GLY A 108 8.29 5.07 -7.11
N LEU A 109 8.36 5.25 -5.80
CA LEU A 109 9.05 4.31 -4.90
C LEU A 109 8.33 2.97 -4.89
N LEU A 110 9.03 1.91 -4.49
CA LEU A 110 8.38 0.65 -4.13
C LEU A 110 7.38 0.94 -3.02
N SER A 111 6.14 0.50 -3.19
CA SER A 111 5.06 0.84 -2.27
C SER A 111 4.33 -0.42 -1.88
N GLU A 112 4.25 -0.70 -0.58
CA GLU A 112 3.56 -1.87 -0.05
C GLU A 112 2.45 -1.44 0.91
N LYS A 113 1.29 -2.11 0.82
CA LYS A 113 0.16 -1.84 1.71
C LYS A 113 0.43 -2.51 3.05
N LEU A 114 0.42 -1.73 4.12
CA LEU A 114 0.60 -2.24 5.48
C LEU A 114 -0.75 -2.57 6.13
N THR A 115 -0.70 -3.48 7.10
CA THR A 115 -1.81 -3.79 7.98
C THR A 115 -1.73 -2.97 9.28
N THR A 116 -2.85 -2.82 9.98
CA THR A 116 -2.89 -2.11 11.26
C THR A 116 -2.18 -2.87 12.38
N ASP A 117 -1.99 -4.19 12.25
CA ASP A 117 -1.26 -5.01 13.22
C ASP A 117 0.25 -4.75 13.20
N GLU A 118 0.75 -4.15 12.12
CA GLU A 118 2.16 -3.77 11.98
C GLU A 118 2.47 -2.43 12.65
N MET A 119 1.47 -1.77 13.25
CA MET A 119 1.63 -0.47 13.89
C MET A 119 1.92 -0.61 15.40
N PRO A 120 2.78 0.25 15.98
CA PRO A 120 3.60 1.29 15.33
C PRO A 120 4.69 0.67 14.45
N LEU A 121 4.93 1.27 13.27
CA LEU A 121 5.82 0.72 12.26
C LEU A 121 7.25 0.51 12.79
N GLU A 122 7.74 1.42 13.63
CA GLU A 122 9.09 1.37 14.19
C GLU A 122 9.37 0.10 14.99
N ALA A 123 8.35 -0.47 15.65
CA ALA A 123 8.49 -1.72 16.39
C ALA A 123 8.58 -2.96 15.49
N ASN A 124 8.11 -2.84 14.24
CA ASN A 124 8.03 -3.94 13.26
C ASN A 124 8.87 -3.67 12.01
N LEU A 125 9.68 -2.60 12.01
CA LEU A 125 10.27 -2.01 10.81
C LEU A 125 11.08 -3.02 10.00
N HIS A 126 11.96 -3.78 10.66
CA HIS A 126 12.81 -4.75 10.00
C HIS A 126 12.00 -5.83 9.29
N GLU A 127 11.01 -6.41 9.96
CA GLU A 127 10.18 -7.48 9.40
C GLU A 127 9.30 -6.98 8.25
N VAL A 128 8.73 -5.78 8.38
CA VAL A 128 7.99 -5.12 7.31
C VAL A 128 8.87 -4.89 6.08
N CYS A 129 10.08 -4.36 6.28
CA CYS A 129 11.05 -4.15 5.19
C CYS A 129 11.44 -5.45 4.52
N ARG A 130 11.72 -6.49 5.31
CA ARG A 130 12.06 -7.83 4.83
C ARG A 130 10.92 -8.40 4.00
N ARG A 131 9.69 -8.47 4.54
CA ARG A 131 8.49 -8.96 3.84
C ARG A 131 8.26 -8.22 2.52
N ALA A 132 8.25 -6.88 2.56
CA ALA A 132 8.01 -6.06 1.37
C ALA A 132 9.03 -6.34 0.25
N VAL A 133 10.32 -6.51 0.58
CA VAL A 133 11.36 -6.81 -0.41
C VAL A 133 11.34 -8.28 -0.82
N THR A 134 11.29 -9.24 0.11
CA THR A 134 11.60 -10.64 -0.22
C THR A 134 10.38 -11.50 -0.51
N GLU A 135 9.20 -11.13 -0.02
CA GLU A 135 8.00 -11.98 -0.08
C GLU A 135 6.89 -11.40 -0.96
N GLU A 136 6.87 -10.09 -1.18
CA GLU A 136 5.79 -9.41 -1.90
C GLU A 136 6.31 -8.62 -3.10
N GLU A 137 6.61 -7.33 -2.95
CA GLU A 137 6.87 -6.41 -4.06
C GLU A 137 8.11 -6.78 -4.90
N MET A 138 9.11 -7.44 -4.29
CA MET A 138 10.27 -7.99 -5.02
C MET A 138 10.43 -9.50 -4.87
N GLN A 139 9.32 -10.22 -4.65
CA GLN A 139 9.28 -11.67 -4.40
C GLN A 139 10.15 -12.49 -5.35
N ARG A 140 10.15 -12.15 -6.65
CA ARG A 140 11.05 -12.75 -7.63
C ARG A 140 11.74 -11.71 -8.50
N VAL A 141 13.07 -11.69 -8.44
CA VAL A 141 13.93 -10.85 -9.27
C VAL A 141 14.18 -11.52 -10.62
N VAL A 142 13.96 -10.79 -11.70
CA VAL A 142 14.19 -11.24 -13.08
C VAL A 142 14.88 -10.15 -13.90
N GLU A 143 15.44 -10.54 -15.05
CA GLU A 143 16.04 -9.59 -15.99
C GLU A 143 15.01 -8.54 -16.45
N SER A 144 15.46 -7.30 -16.66
CA SER A 144 14.62 -6.18 -17.12
C SER A 144 13.96 -6.41 -18.49
N THR A 145 14.48 -7.35 -19.29
CA THR A 145 13.91 -7.76 -20.58
C THR A 145 12.69 -8.68 -20.44
N MET A 146 12.38 -9.16 -19.24
CA MET A 146 11.24 -10.04 -18.97
C MET A 146 9.92 -9.29 -19.18
N LYS A 147 9.05 -9.84 -20.04
CA LYS A 147 7.69 -9.33 -20.32
C LYS A 147 6.75 -10.50 -20.59
N ILE A 148 5.51 -10.35 -20.15
CA ILE A 148 4.39 -11.26 -20.45
C ILE A 148 3.81 -10.84 -21.81
N GLY A 149 3.50 -11.82 -22.67
CA GLY A 149 2.91 -11.52 -23.98
C GLY A 149 2.62 -12.77 -24.82
N LEU A 150 2.19 -12.53 -26.07
CA LEU A 150 1.96 -13.59 -27.05
C LEU A 150 3.23 -14.44 -27.23
N GLY A 151 3.15 -15.73 -26.90
CA GLY A 151 4.27 -16.67 -26.97
C GLY A 151 5.21 -16.68 -25.74
N ARG A 152 4.97 -15.82 -24.74
CA ARG A 152 5.69 -15.83 -23.45
C ARG A 152 4.68 -15.75 -22.31
N PRO A 153 4.16 -16.90 -21.82
CA PRO A 153 3.16 -16.91 -20.75
C PRO A 153 3.73 -16.26 -19.47
N ALA A 154 2.82 -15.84 -18.59
CA ALA A 154 3.20 -15.41 -17.25
C ALA A 154 3.94 -16.56 -16.55
N PRO A 155 5.06 -16.30 -15.87
CA PRO A 155 5.70 -17.30 -15.04
C PRO A 155 4.70 -17.86 -14.03
N GLU A 156 4.79 -19.14 -13.75
CA GLU A 156 4.06 -19.71 -12.62
C GLU A 156 4.80 -19.41 -11.31
N PHE A 157 4.04 -19.42 -10.22
CA PHE A 157 4.61 -19.35 -8.87
C PHE A 157 5.52 -20.57 -8.65
N ASP A 158 6.77 -20.32 -8.28
CA ASP A 158 7.76 -21.35 -7.99
C ASP A 158 8.02 -21.36 -6.49
N PRO A 159 7.48 -22.35 -5.73
CA PRO A 159 7.66 -22.42 -4.28
C PRO A 159 9.10 -22.72 -3.87
N THR A 160 9.98 -23.09 -4.80
CA THR A 160 11.39 -23.37 -4.56
C THR A 160 12.30 -22.18 -4.85
N TYR A 161 11.76 -21.13 -5.47
CA TYR A 161 12.52 -19.91 -5.73
C TYR A 161 12.90 -19.24 -4.42
N THR A 162 14.19 -18.94 -4.28
CA THR A 162 14.71 -18.16 -3.15
C THR A 162 15.05 -16.77 -3.65
N CYS A 163 14.41 -15.74 -3.07
CA CYS A 163 14.74 -14.35 -3.39
C CYS A 163 16.21 -14.08 -3.02
N PRO A 164 17.03 -13.58 -3.95
CA PRO A 164 18.45 -13.35 -3.68
C PRO A 164 18.70 -12.12 -2.81
N LEU A 165 17.66 -11.33 -2.52
CA LEU A 165 17.76 -10.10 -1.76
C LEU A 165 17.72 -10.39 -0.27
N GLU A 166 18.57 -9.71 0.48
CA GLU A 166 18.58 -9.75 1.94
C GLU A 166 18.63 -8.32 2.47
N VAL A 167 17.67 -7.95 3.33
CA VAL A 167 17.65 -6.66 4.01
C VAL A 167 18.71 -6.70 5.11
N VAL A 168 19.74 -5.87 4.98
CA VAL A 168 20.86 -5.83 5.93
C VAL A 168 20.80 -4.64 6.88
N ASN A 169 20.03 -3.61 6.53
CA ASN A 169 19.81 -2.44 7.37
C ASN A 169 18.60 -1.64 6.85
N GLU A 170 18.01 -0.81 7.71
CA GLU A 170 16.87 0.02 7.38
C GLU A 170 16.83 1.31 8.21
N HIS A 171 16.36 2.38 7.59
CA HIS A 171 16.25 3.68 8.24
C HIS A 171 14.89 4.31 7.95
N PHE A 172 14.12 4.52 9.01
CA PHE A 172 12.91 5.31 8.93
C PHE A 172 13.25 6.77 8.58
N VAL A 173 12.65 7.29 7.51
CA VAL A 173 12.95 8.62 6.97
C VAL A 173 11.87 9.62 7.36
N ASP A 174 10.62 9.33 7.03
CA ASP A 174 9.49 10.20 7.34
C ASP A 174 8.17 9.44 7.46
N HIS A 175 7.19 10.14 8.03
CA HIS A 175 5.79 9.75 8.01
C HIS A 175 4.95 10.97 7.65
N ILE A 176 4.21 10.84 6.55
CA ILE A 176 3.32 11.88 6.03
C ILE A 176 1.90 11.33 6.03
N ILE A 177 0.93 12.18 6.37
CA ILE A 177 -0.49 11.85 6.30
C ILE A 177 -1.12 12.62 5.14
N GLU A 178 -1.77 11.91 4.23
CA GLU A 178 -2.51 12.48 3.10
C GLU A 178 -4.01 12.12 3.21
N LEU A 179 -4.88 13.06 2.85
CA LEU A 179 -6.33 12.87 2.85
C LEU A 179 -6.87 13.00 1.42
N GLU A 180 -7.52 11.97 0.92
CA GLU A 180 -8.11 11.95 -0.42
C GLU A 180 -9.48 11.29 -0.44
N LYS A 181 -10.30 11.63 -1.45
CA LYS A 181 -11.52 10.87 -1.73
C LYS A 181 -11.14 9.53 -2.37
N SER A 182 -11.66 8.43 -1.83
CA SER A 182 -11.34 7.10 -2.34
C SER A 182 -11.86 6.90 -3.76
N LYS A 183 -10.96 6.52 -4.68
CA LYS A 183 -11.33 6.07 -6.03
C LYS A 183 -12.05 4.72 -6.01
N SER A 184 -11.71 3.86 -5.04
CA SER A 184 -12.33 2.54 -4.90
C SER A 184 -13.67 2.57 -4.18
N TYR A 185 -13.88 3.56 -3.31
CA TYR A 185 -15.08 3.74 -2.50
C TYR A 185 -15.59 5.18 -2.66
N PRO A 186 -16.29 5.50 -3.77
CA PRO A 186 -16.74 6.87 -4.03
C PRO A 186 -17.49 7.45 -2.82
N GLY A 187 -17.18 8.71 -2.49
CA GLY A 187 -17.76 9.41 -1.33
C GLY A 187 -17.06 9.17 0.01
N LEU A 188 -16.22 8.14 0.14
CA LEU A 188 -15.46 7.87 1.36
C LEU A 188 -14.15 8.65 1.40
N LEU A 189 -13.94 9.44 2.46
CA LEU A 189 -12.66 10.07 2.73
C LEU A 189 -11.66 9.00 3.19
N THR A 190 -10.45 9.02 2.63
CA THR A 190 -9.37 8.08 2.99
C THR A 190 -8.16 8.85 3.50
N MET A 191 -7.69 8.46 4.68
CA MET A 191 -6.47 8.93 5.31
C MET A 191 -5.34 7.92 5.05
N TYR A 192 -4.34 8.35 4.30
CA TYR A 192 -3.16 7.57 3.98
C TYR A 192 -2.02 7.95 4.91
N HIS A 193 -1.58 7.01 5.74
CA HIS A 193 -0.33 7.10 6.48
C HIS A 193 0.78 6.55 5.59
N LEU A 194 1.60 7.45 5.05
CA LEU A 194 2.69 7.14 4.15
C LEU A 194 4.01 7.17 4.90
N TYR A 195 4.66 6.01 5.05
CA TYR A 195 5.92 5.87 5.77
C TYR A 195 7.06 5.71 4.78
N THR A 196 7.99 6.65 4.70
CA THR A 196 9.18 6.50 3.87
C THR A 196 10.31 5.87 4.66
N VAL A 197 10.90 4.82 4.07
CA VAL A 197 11.98 4.05 4.68
C VAL A 197 13.07 3.83 3.63
N ASP A 198 14.33 4.02 4.03
CA ASP A 198 15.47 3.54 3.27
C ASP A 198 15.67 2.06 3.61
N ILE A 199 15.65 1.18 2.62
CA ILE A 199 15.88 -0.26 2.80
C ILE A 199 17.18 -0.63 2.10
N ILE A 200 18.18 -1.04 2.87
CA ILE A 200 19.50 -1.38 2.37
C ILE A 200 19.58 -2.89 2.22
N CYS A 201 19.77 -3.36 0.98
CA CYS A 201 19.75 -4.77 0.64
C CYS A 201 21.03 -5.22 -0.06
N THR A 202 21.50 -6.44 0.26
CA THR A 202 22.45 -7.17 -0.59
C THR A 202 21.70 -7.96 -1.66
N GLY A 203 22.43 -8.52 -2.63
CA GLY A 203 21.85 -9.33 -3.71
C GLY A 203 21.19 -8.55 -4.85
N LEU A 204 21.13 -7.21 -4.77
CA LEU A 204 20.61 -6.37 -5.84
C LEU A 204 21.47 -6.49 -7.13
N PRO A 205 20.86 -6.75 -8.30
CA PRO A 205 21.54 -6.67 -9.58
C PRO A 205 22.19 -5.31 -9.82
N LEU A 206 23.33 -5.32 -10.52
CA LEU A 206 24.04 -4.09 -10.89
C LEU A 206 23.34 -3.29 -11.99
N THR A 207 22.49 -3.96 -12.76
CA THR A 207 21.72 -3.44 -13.90
C THR A 207 20.24 -3.33 -13.58
N ASP A 208 19.47 -2.70 -14.48
CA ASP A 208 18.02 -2.67 -14.41
C ASP A 208 17.44 -4.09 -14.32
N LEU A 209 16.39 -4.22 -13.52
CA LEU A 209 15.69 -5.47 -13.21
C LEU A 209 14.18 -5.26 -13.27
N ASN A 210 13.44 -6.35 -13.42
CA ASN A 210 12.02 -6.39 -13.09
C ASN A 210 11.82 -7.29 -11.86
N THR A 211 10.70 -7.10 -11.18
CA THR A 211 10.24 -8.01 -10.14
C THR A 211 8.89 -8.60 -10.52
N LEU A 212 8.61 -9.79 -10.00
CA LEU A 212 7.33 -10.47 -10.16
C LEU A 212 6.71 -10.68 -8.78
N GLU A 213 5.41 -10.38 -8.70
CA GLU A 213 4.55 -10.59 -7.55
C GLU A 213 3.52 -11.67 -7.92
N PHE A 214 3.30 -12.63 -7.04
CA PHE A 214 2.33 -13.71 -7.24
C PHE A 214 1.22 -13.65 -6.19
N GLU A 215 -0.01 -13.96 -6.60
CA GLU A 215 -1.09 -14.21 -5.63
C GLU A 215 -0.75 -15.49 -4.86
N HIS A 216 -0.50 -15.37 -3.54
CA HIS A 216 -0.26 -16.53 -2.71
C HIS A 216 -1.52 -17.41 -2.62
N PRO A 217 -1.43 -18.72 -2.92
CA PRO A 217 -2.56 -19.65 -2.82
C PRO A 217 -3.26 -19.61 -1.45
N ASP A 218 -2.49 -19.37 -0.37
CA ASP A 218 -2.98 -19.34 1.00
C ASP A 218 -3.73 -18.04 1.34
N LYS A 219 -3.49 -16.94 0.61
CA LYS A 219 -4.24 -15.68 0.73
C LYS A 219 -5.61 -15.73 0.03
N ALA A 220 -5.88 -16.77 -0.78
CA ALA A 220 -7.14 -16.94 -1.53
C ALA A 220 -8.28 -17.62 -0.74
N LEU A 221 -8.00 -18.13 0.48
CA LEU A 221 -8.94 -18.94 1.27
C LEU A 221 -9.82 -18.15 2.27
N PHE A 222 -9.83 -16.82 2.21
CA PHE A 222 -10.67 -15.96 3.08
C PHE A 222 -11.56 -15.02 2.29
#